data_AF-A0A166GUF8-F1
#
_entry.id   AF-A0A166GUF8-F1
#
_cell.length_a   1.000
_cell.length_b   1.000
_cell.length_c   1.000
_cell.angle_alpha   90.00
_cell.angle_beta   90.00
_cell.angle_gamma   90.00
#
_symmetry.space_group_name_H-M   'P 1'
#
loop_
_entity.id
_entity.type
_entity.pdbx_description
1 polymer ?
#
loop_
_entity_poly.entity_id
_entity_poly.type
_entity_poly.pdbx_seq_one_letter_code
_entity_poly.pdbx_strand_id
1 'polypeptide(L)'
;MEIRAASRSSVKIEMERLERRLDKLIDLHFSHRPKPPPAARRASSFFDLDFSDLKGKGAADLWRGVVDARAQDGVVDIRAEEQRITPWEEDKDVTACPLCKTNFHPLTNRKHHCRTCGRVICSLPPKPNVRPQTCSILFVADPSTHRVEEVPETIDYGVRKRTTSTNQKGKDEDKFLKGVRICRDCRKVLMKRQYIEETQRVPLFARLYEALISLEEEIEASLPAFQELLLEYEKAEANTIDPEATANRKRLIESFAEYDALAKRIGSLPTPGGKGSSQDRLQSAIVSRASMFLHKNMIPLRSLKPPKRAATPDPAQLKEGLPDPDSQVAMNLQPLLEQEAMVEGFIQEAQKLRKFEDVKTLKANLNEIRQEIAAMSVN
;
A
#
# COMPACT_ATOMS: atom_id res chain seq x y z
N MET A 1 42.77 -25.54 -2.46
CA MET A 1 41.31 -25.26 -2.35
C MET A 1 40.96 -24.57 -1.04
N GLU A 2 41.63 -24.89 0.07
CA GLU A 2 41.36 -24.36 1.42
C GLU A 2 41.51 -22.83 1.55
N ILE A 3 42.52 -22.22 0.93
CA ILE A 3 42.72 -20.74 0.96
C ILE A 3 41.52 -20.00 0.33
N ARG A 4 40.94 -20.54 -0.75
CA ARG A 4 39.74 -19.97 -1.39
C ARG A 4 38.49 -20.15 -0.51
N ALA A 5 38.41 -21.26 0.23
CA ALA A 5 37.32 -21.49 1.18
C ALA A 5 37.39 -20.55 2.38
N ALA A 6 38.58 -20.37 2.96
CA ALA A 6 38.84 -19.44 4.07
C ALA A 6 38.53 -17.98 3.69
N SER A 7 38.95 -17.56 2.50
CA SER A 7 38.63 -16.22 1.95
C SER A 7 37.12 -16.03 1.73
N ARG A 8 36.39 -17.06 1.27
CA ARG A 8 34.92 -17.01 1.14
C ARG A 8 34.24 -16.90 2.50
N SER A 9 34.71 -17.62 3.51
CA SER A 9 34.16 -17.52 4.87
C SER A 9 34.40 -16.15 5.50
N SER A 10 35.58 -15.55 5.31
CA SER A 10 35.86 -14.23 5.88
C SER A 10 35.00 -13.14 5.25
N VAL A 11 34.80 -13.17 3.93
CA VAL A 11 33.89 -12.25 3.23
C VAL A 11 32.47 -12.40 3.72
N LYS A 12 31.99 -13.63 3.93
CA LYS A 12 30.64 -13.89 4.45
C LYS A 12 30.45 -13.30 5.85
N ILE A 13 31.40 -13.53 6.75
CA ILE A 13 31.38 -13.00 8.13
C ILE A 13 31.36 -11.46 8.12
N GLU A 14 32.17 -10.84 7.25
CA GLU A 14 32.20 -9.38 7.11
C GLU A 14 30.86 -8.84 6.59
N MET A 15 30.25 -9.50 5.61
CA MET A 15 28.93 -9.12 5.11
C MET A 15 27.86 -9.20 6.21
N GLU A 16 27.78 -10.30 6.95
CA GLU A 16 26.83 -10.45 8.07
C GLU A 16 27.07 -9.42 9.19
N ARG A 17 28.33 -9.01 9.40
CA ARG A 17 28.66 -7.92 10.34
C ARG A 17 28.14 -6.58 9.84
N LEU A 18 28.30 -6.27 8.55
CA LEU A 18 27.80 -5.04 7.94
C LEU A 18 26.26 -5.00 7.92
N GLU A 19 25.60 -6.13 7.63
CA GLU A 19 24.13 -6.25 7.69
C GLU A 19 23.63 -5.94 9.11
N ARG A 20 24.18 -6.58 10.15
CA ARG A 20 23.81 -6.30 11.56
C ARG A 20 24.04 -4.85 11.98
N ARG A 21 25.11 -4.23 11.50
CA ARG A 21 25.41 -2.81 11.79
C ARG A 21 24.39 -1.89 11.12
N LEU A 22 24.00 -2.23 9.90
CA LEU A 22 23.01 -1.49 9.16
C LEU A 22 21.64 -1.55 9.85
N ASP A 23 21.22 -2.71 10.35
CA ASP A 23 19.96 -2.85 11.09
C ASP A 23 19.95 -1.95 12.34
N LYS A 24 21.04 -1.98 13.13
CA LYS A 24 21.18 -1.10 14.30
C LYS A 24 21.12 0.38 13.95
N LEU A 25 21.69 0.79 12.81
CA LEU A 25 21.59 2.17 12.33
C LEU A 25 20.16 2.51 11.92
N ILE A 26 19.48 1.61 11.21
CA ILE A 26 18.08 1.82 10.82
C ILE A 26 17.21 1.99 12.07
N ASP A 27 17.39 1.14 13.08
CA ASP A 27 16.67 1.26 14.34
C ASP A 27 17.01 2.55 15.08
N LEU A 28 18.28 2.95 15.11
CA LEU A 28 18.70 4.19 15.76
C LEU A 28 18.04 5.43 15.15
N HIS A 29 17.97 5.50 13.82
CA HIS A 29 17.55 6.71 13.09
C HIS A 29 16.06 6.74 12.74
N PHE A 30 15.44 5.57 12.54
CA PHE A 30 14.11 5.46 11.93
C PHE A 30 13.11 4.67 12.78
N SER A 31 13.50 4.05 13.91
CA SER A 31 12.51 3.49 14.81
C SER A 31 11.66 4.59 15.46
N HIS A 32 10.33 4.43 15.45
CA HIS A 32 9.47 5.18 16.34
C HIS A 32 9.71 4.65 17.77
N ARG A 33 10.76 5.12 18.44
CA ARG A 33 10.74 5.02 19.91
C ARG A 33 9.64 5.98 20.37
N PRO A 34 8.54 5.51 21.00
CA PRO A 34 7.77 6.42 21.83
C PRO A 34 8.76 7.00 22.81
N LYS A 35 8.83 8.34 22.88
CA LYS A 35 9.64 9.03 23.88
C LYS A 35 9.24 8.39 25.22
N PRO A 36 10.13 7.70 25.94
CA PRO A 36 9.75 7.14 27.22
C PRO A 36 9.16 8.31 28.04
N PRO A 37 8.02 8.13 28.74
CA PRO A 37 7.57 9.16 29.66
C PRO A 37 8.77 9.50 30.53
N PRO A 38 9.05 10.80 30.78
CA PRO A 38 10.22 11.19 31.54
C PRO A 38 10.22 10.33 32.80
N ALA A 39 11.31 9.57 32.99
CA ALA A 39 11.42 8.67 34.13
C ALA A 39 11.01 9.50 35.35
N ALA A 40 9.96 9.07 36.04
CA ALA A 40 9.57 9.68 37.29
C ALA A 40 10.76 9.47 38.22
N ARG A 41 11.67 10.46 38.26
CA ARG A 41 12.71 10.54 39.27
C ARG A 41 11.95 10.44 40.58
N ARG A 42 12.24 9.38 41.34
CA ARG A 42 11.70 9.21 42.69
C ARG A 42 11.80 10.55 43.40
N ALA A 43 10.66 11.07 43.82
CA ALA A 43 10.53 12.35 44.50
C ALA A 43 11.09 12.26 45.92
N SER A 44 12.40 12.10 46.04
CA SER A 44 13.09 12.08 47.33
C SER A 44 14.36 12.97 47.35
N SER A 45 14.43 13.97 46.47
CA SER A 45 15.46 15.01 46.52
C SER A 45 14.88 16.38 46.15
N PHE A 46 13.67 16.68 46.61
CA PHE A 46 12.97 17.95 46.37
C PHE A 46 13.24 19.03 47.44
N PHE A 47 14.10 18.79 48.42
CA PHE A 47 14.40 19.78 49.46
C PHE A 47 15.89 19.89 49.79
N ASP A 48 16.73 20.07 48.77
CA ASP A 48 18.06 20.65 49.00
C ASP A 48 18.37 21.74 47.96
N LEU A 49 17.46 22.71 47.89
CA LEU A 49 17.73 24.01 47.27
C LEU A 49 17.85 25.01 48.40
N ASP A 50 19.08 25.49 48.58
CA ASP A 50 19.44 26.59 49.47
C ASP A 50 18.52 27.79 49.21
N PHE A 51 17.65 28.07 50.18
CA PHE A 51 16.63 29.13 50.12
C PHE A 51 17.22 30.55 50.12
N SER A 52 18.54 30.68 50.23
CA SER A 52 19.24 31.97 50.25
C SER A 52 19.31 32.65 48.87
N ASP A 53 19.18 31.90 47.77
CA ASP A 53 19.41 32.41 46.40
C ASP A 53 18.11 32.70 45.60
N LEU A 54 16.95 32.57 46.25
CA LEU A 54 15.61 32.84 45.69
C LEU A 54 15.08 34.25 45.98
N LYS A 55 15.79 35.04 46.79
CA LYS A 55 15.39 36.41 47.10
C LYS A 55 15.87 37.37 46.02
N GLY A 56 15.20 37.35 44.86
CA GLY A 56 15.39 38.37 43.82
C GLY A 56 15.09 37.94 42.38
N LYS A 57 14.85 36.65 42.12
CA LYS A 57 14.57 36.16 40.76
C LYS A 57 13.05 36.13 40.53
N GLY A 58 12.59 36.87 39.52
CA GLY A 58 11.17 36.95 39.17
C GLY A 58 10.64 35.61 38.64
N ALA A 59 9.32 35.41 38.71
CA ALA A 59 8.66 34.20 38.21
C ALA A 59 9.08 33.86 36.75
N ALA A 60 9.35 34.87 35.92
CA ALA A 60 9.83 34.67 34.55
C ALA A 60 11.17 33.91 34.46
N ASP A 61 12.10 34.08 35.41
CA ASP A 61 13.41 33.41 35.39
C ASP A 61 13.33 31.98 35.96
N LEU A 62 12.41 31.74 36.91
CA LEU A 62 12.08 30.40 37.37
C LEU A 62 11.38 29.58 36.28
N TRP A 63 10.46 30.21 35.54
CA TRP A 63 9.84 29.60 34.37
C TRP A 63 10.89 29.33 33.28
N ARG A 64 11.82 30.26 33.00
CA ARG A 64 12.94 30.08 32.06
C ARG A 64 13.80 28.86 32.41
N GLY A 65 14.19 28.69 33.67
CA GLY A 65 14.93 27.53 34.15
C GLY A 65 14.19 26.19 34.00
N VAL A 66 12.86 26.19 34.11
CA VAL A 66 12.03 24.98 33.90
C VAL A 66 11.84 24.66 32.41
N VAL A 67 11.77 25.67 31.52
CA VAL A 67 11.77 25.42 30.06
C VAL A 67 13.16 24.99 29.58
N ASP A 68 14.24 25.54 30.13
CA ASP A 68 15.60 25.14 29.81
C ASP A 68 15.91 23.73 30.33
N ALA A 69 15.41 23.35 31.51
CA ALA A 69 15.47 21.97 32.01
C ALA A 69 14.62 20.99 31.19
N ARG A 70 13.47 21.40 30.66
CA ARG A 70 12.64 20.60 29.73
C ARG A 70 13.21 20.54 28.31
N ALA A 71 14.02 21.51 27.89
CA ALA A 71 14.74 21.48 26.63
C ALA A 71 15.97 20.55 26.67
N GLN A 72 16.41 20.14 27.87
CA GLN A 72 17.51 19.23 28.12
C GLN A 72 17.09 17.75 28.30
N ASP A 73 15.80 17.42 28.10
CA ASP A 73 15.32 16.04 28.07
C ASP A 73 15.70 15.35 26.73
N GLY A 74 16.96 14.92 26.67
CA GLY A 74 17.43 13.77 25.89
C GLY A 74 17.68 14.00 24.42
N VAL A 75 18.55 14.95 24.04
CA VAL A 75 19.32 14.78 22.81
C VAL A 75 20.28 13.62 23.08
N VAL A 76 19.83 12.39 22.83
CA VAL A 76 20.76 11.26 22.71
C VAL A 76 21.82 11.73 21.73
N ASP A 77 23.09 11.67 22.13
CA ASP A 77 24.18 11.96 21.21
C ASP A 77 24.18 10.86 20.14
N ILE A 78 23.40 11.10 19.09
CA ILE A 78 23.18 10.17 17.97
C ILE A 78 24.54 9.79 17.38
N ARG A 79 25.49 10.73 17.35
CA ARG A 79 26.84 10.47 16.85
C ARG A 79 27.61 9.53 17.75
N ALA A 80 27.51 9.67 19.08
CA ALA A 80 28.13 8.72 20.00
C ALA A 80 27.53 7.31 19.87
N GLU A 81 26.21 7.20 19.65
CA GLU A 81 25.56 5.90 19.41
C GLU A 81 25.94 5.30 18.04
N GLU A 82 26.05 6.12 16.98
CA GLU A 82 26.58 5.69 15.69
C GLU A 82 28.00 5.11 15.83
N GLN A 83 28.85 5.75 16.61
CA GLN A 83 30.21 5.30 16.88
C GLN A 83 30.27 4.04 17.76
N ARG A 84 29.28 3.81 18.63
CA ARG A 84 29.11 2.53 19.35
C ARG A 84 28.76 1.38 18.40
N ILE A 85 27.97 1.62 17.35
CA ILE A 85 27.64 0.61 16.35
C ILE A 85 28.87 0.24 15.52
N THR A 86 29.62 1.25 15.08
CA THR A 86 30.82 1.08 14.27
C THR A 86 31.88 2.10 14.66
N PRO A 87 33.10 1.66 15.06
CA PRO A 87 34.19 2.59 15.28
C PRO A 87 34.57 3.26 13.95
N TRP A 88 34.72 4.58 13.98
CA TRP A 88 35.06 5.37 12.81
C TRP A 88 36.56 5.54 12.70
N GLU A 89 37.05 5.55 11.47
CA GLU A 89 38.44 5.80 11.15
C GLU A 89 38.81 7.26 11.48
N GLU A 90 40.00 7.48 12.04
CA GLU A 90 40.45 8.81 12.41
C GLU A 90 40.76 9.65 11.16
N ASP A 91 40.28 10.89 11.12
CA ASP A 91 40.50 11.76 9.96
C ASP A 91 41.99 11.97 9.67
N LYS A 92 42.88 11.92 10.67
CA LYS A 92 44.32 12.16 10.48
C LYS A 92 45.00 11.09 9.62
N ASP A 93 44.51 9.86 9.68
CA ASP A 93 45.14 8.71 9.03
C ASP A 93 44.79 8.60 7.55
N VAL A 94 43.77 9.34 7.10
CA VAL A 94 43.23 9.20 5.74
C VAL A 94 43.57 10.42 4.88
N THR A 95 44.42 10.20 3.88
CA THR A 95 44.84 11.25 2.92
C THR A 95 44.00 11.26 1.64
N ALA A 96 43.47 10.11 1.21
CA ALA A 96 42.70 9.96 -0.02
C ALA A 96 41.52 9.02 0.14
N CYS A 97 40.47 9.23 -0.67
CA CYS A 97 39.28 8.38 -0.65
C CYS A 97 39.62 6.94 -1.10
N PRO A 98 39.32 5.90 -0.31
CA PRO A 98 39.70 4.53 -0.65
C PRO A 98 39.00 4.00 -1.91
N LEU A 99 37.87 4.59 -2.30
CA LEU A 99 37.02 4.15 -3.43
C LEU A 99 37.37 4.77 -4.78
N CYS A 100 37.80 6.03 -4.82
CA CYS A 100 38.14 6.75 -6.06
C CYS A 100 39.56 7.34 -6.07
N LYS A 101 40.32 7.12 -4.98
CA LYS A 101 41.71 7.58 -4.80
C LYS A 101 41.91 9.10 -4.92
N THR A 102 40.84 9.90 -4.90
CA THR A 102 40.94 11.35 -4.89
C THR A 102 41.39 11.83 -3.51
N ASN A 103 42.42 12.69 -3.47
CA ASN A 103 42.94 13.27 -2.23
C ASN A 103 41.90 14.16 -1.55
N PHE A 104 41.83 14.08 -0.22
CA PHE A 104 40.98 14.95 0.57
C PHE A 104 41.57 16.36 0.64
N HIS A 105 40.70 17.36 0.63
CA HIS A 105 41.07 18.77 0.73
C HIS A 105 40.01 19.53 1.52
N PRO A 106 40.36 20.34 2.53
CA PRO A 106 39.39 20.97 3.45
C PRO A 106 38.28 21.79 2.77
N LEU A 107 38.58 22.40 1.61
CA LEU A 107 37.66 23.27 0.89
C LEU A 107 36.89 22.58 -0.22
N THR A 108 37.51 21.62 -0.93
CA THR A 108 36.99 21.10 -2.20
C THR A 108 36.63 19.61 -2.14
N ASN A 109 37.16 18.86 -1.17
CA ASN A 109 36.87 17.44 -0.97
C ASN A 109 36.93 17.10 0.52
N ARG A 110 35.86 17.40 1.23
CA ARG A 110 35.76 17.15 2.68
C ARG A 110 35.65 15.66 2.98
N LYS A 111 36.07 15.30 4.19
CA LYS A 111 36.03 13.93 4.71
C LYS A 111 34.63 13.62 5.22
N HIS A 112 34.15 12.40 4.95
CA HIS A 112 32.87 11.92 5.45
C HIS A 112 32.99 10.46 5.89
N HIS A 113 32.49 10.12 7.07
CA HIS A 113 32.46 8.72 7.52
C HIS A 113 31.28 7.96 6.92
N CYS A 114 31.51 6.72 6.51
CA CYS A 114 30.44 5.76 6.30
C CYS A 114 29.92 5.28 7.65
N ARG A 115 28.64 5.49 7.96
CA ARG A 115 28.09 5.09 9.28
C ARG A 115 28.09 3.57 9.48
N THR A 116 28.02 2.79 8.40
CA THR A 116 28.00 1.30 8.46
C THR A 116 29.38 0.66 8.61
N CYS A 117 30.42 1.18 7.95
CA CYS A 117 31.76 0.57 8.01
C CYS A 117 32.85 1.44 8.63
N GLY A 118 32.57 2.69 8.97
CA GLY A 118 33.49 3.61 9.65
C GLY A 118 34.55 4.27 8.76
N ARG A 119 34.74 3.80 7.52
CA ARG A 119 35.74 4.33 6.57
C ARG A 119 35.46 5.79 6.18
N VAL A 120 36.51 6.58 5.99
CA VAL A 120 36.42 7.94 5.45
C VAL A 120 36.33 7.92 3.92
N ILE A 121 35.32 8.58 3.36
CA ILE A 121 35.00 8.63 1.93
C ILE A 121 34.69 10.08 1.48
N CYS A 122 34.70 10.32 0.17
CA CYS A 122 34.30 11.59 -0.43
C CYS A 122 32.82 11.59 -0.86
N SER A 123 32.26 12.79 -0.99
CA SER A 123 30.91 13.11 -1.52
C SER A 123 30.96 13.76 -2.92
N LEU A 124 32.03 13.52 -3.67
CA LEU A 124 32.21 14.19 -4.95
C LEU A 124 31.29 13.61 -6.04
N PRO A 125 30.81 14.43 -6.98
CA PRO A 125 29.96 13.99 -8.07
C PRO A 125 30.69 13.02 -9.01
N PRO A 126 29.95 12.24 -9.82
CA PRO A 126 30.55 11.34 -10.82
C PRO A 126 31.51 12.09 -11.75
N LYS A 127 32.65 11.46 -12.05
CA LYS A 127 33.65 11.90 -13.02
C LYS A 127 34.05 10.71 -13.89
N PRO A 128 33.92 10.78 -15.23
CA PRO A 128 34.32 9.68 -16.12
C PRO A 128 35.73 9.18 -15.82
N ASN A 129 35.93 7.85 -15.92
CA ASN A 129 37.20 7.12 -15.72
C ASN A 129 37.81 7.16 -14.31
N VAL A 130 37.44 8.12 -13.45
CA VAL A 130 37.97 8.23 -12.07
C VAL A 130 36.93 7.78 -11.06
N ARG A 131 35.68 8.21 -11.23
CA ARG A 131 34.56 7.96 -10.33
C ARG A 131 33.27 7.85 -11.15
N PRO A 132 32.98 6.70 -11.76
CA PRO A 132 31.79 6.55 -12.62
C PRO A 132 30.46 6.77 -11.87
N GLN A 133 30.47 6.61 -10.55
CA GLN A 133 29.33 6.81 -9.66
C GLN A 133 29.86 7.34 -8.31
N THR A 134 29.01 8.03 -7.55
CA THR A 134 29.38 8.64 -6.26
C THR A 134 29.99 7.62 -5.29
N CYS A 135 30.86 8.10 -4.40
CA CYS A 135 31.51 7.25 -3.39
C CYS A 135 30.65 7.09 -2.12
N SER A 136 29.74 8.03 -1.88
CA SER A 136 28.78 8.01 -0.79
C SER A 136 27.36 8.23 -1.30
N ILE A 137 26.40 7.72 -0.54
CA ILE A 137 24.99 8.02 -0.69
C ILE A 137 24.38 8.33 0.68
N LEU A 138 23.23 9.00 0.69
CA LEU A 138 22.37 9.16 1.84
C LEU A 138 21.13 8.29 1.63
N PHE A 139 20.66 7.63 2.67
CA PHE A 139 19.41 6.88 2.61
C PHE A 139 18.50 7.20 3.80
N VAL A 140 17.20 7.07 3.59
CA VAL A 140 16.19 7.09 4.65
C VAL A 140 15.46 5.76 4.65
N ALA A 141 15.02 5.29 5.81
CA ALA A 141 14.15 4.13 5.90
C ALA A 141 12.77 4.55 6.44
N ASP A 142 11.72 3.97 5.88
CA ASP A 142 10.37 4.11 6.41
C ASP A 142 10.25 3.33 7.73
N PRO A 143 9.86 3.97 8.85
CA PRO A 143 9.69 3.32 10.14
C PRO A 143 8.69 2.15 10.14
N SER A 144 7.73 2.15 9.23
CA SER A 144 6.63 1.18 9.19
C SER A 144 6.88 0.03 8.23
N THR A 145 7.51 0.32 7.09
CA THR A 145 7.74 -0.68 6.04
C THR A 145 9.19 -1.14 5.93
N HIS A 146 10.11 -0.54 6.71
CA HIS A 146 11.57 -0.71 6.64
C HIS A 146 12.17 -0.52 5.24
N ARG A 147 11.37 0.01 4.31
CA ARG A 147 11.75 0.25 2.93
C ARG A 147 12.72 1.41 2.89
N VAL A 148 13.79 1.22 2.13
CA VAL A 148 14.86 2.19 2.01
C VAL A 148 14.71 3.00 0.74
N GLU A 149 14.95 4.30 0.84
CA GLU A 149 14.96 5.25 -0.26
C GLU A 149 16.27 6.03 -0.26
N GLU A 150 16.86 6.22 -1.45
CA GLU A 150 18.06 7.03 -1.62
C GLU A 150 17.71 8.51 -1.73
N VAL A 151 18.37 9.32 -0.92
CA VAL A 151 18.14 10.77 -0.88
C VAL A 151 19.22 11.48 -1.70
N PRO A 152 18.85 12.40 -2.60
CA PRO A 152 19.80 13.24 -3.33
C PRO A 152 20.71 14.05 -2.38
N GLU A 153 21.94 14.31 -2.83
CA GLU A 153 23.01 14.95 -2.04
C GLU A 153 22.81 16.47 -1.81
N THR A 154 21.58 16.96 -1.83
CA THR A 154 21.27 18.39 -1.67
C THR A 154 21.33 18.89 -0.22
N ILE A 155 21.58 18.00 0.76
CA ILE A 155 21.46 18.31 2.19
C ILE A 155 22.60 17.66 2.99
N ASP A 156 23.28 18.47 3.80
CA ASP A 156 24.29 18.00 4.75
C ASP A 156 23.64 17.24 5.90
N TYR A 157 24.14 16.04 6.17
CA TYR A 157 23.64 15.18 7.25
C TYR A 157 23.80 15.82 8.63
N GLY A 158 22.74 15.77 9.45
CA GLY A 158 22.79 16.19 10.85
C GLY A 158 22.88 17.71 11.05
N VAL A 159 22.70 18.51 9.99
CA VAL A 159 22.72 19.97 10.06
C VAL A 159 21.33 20.51 9.76
N ARG A 160 20.69 21.13 10.76
CA ARG A 160 19.47 21.93 10.53
C ARG A 160 19.85 23.15 9.68
N LYS A 161 19.19 23.34 8.53
CA LYS A 161 19.26 24.64 7.83
C LYS A 161 18.78 25.72 8.79
N ARG A 162 19.58 26.79 8.94
CA ARG A 162 19.13 28.00 9.64
C ARG A 162 18.08 28.68 8.75
N THR A 163 16.81 28.39 8.99
CA THR A 163 15.70 28.98 8.23
C THR A 163 15.54 30.45 8.62
N THR A 164 15.85 31.36 7.69
CA THR A 164 15.31 32.73 7.71
C THR A 164 13.90 32.68 7.10
N SER A 165 12.90 32.62 7.97
CA SER A 165 11.45 32.86 7.73
C SER A 165 10.87 32.50 6.35
N THR A 166 10.02 31.47 6.28
CA THR A 166 8.62 31.64 5.85
C THR A 166 7.81 30.38 6.15
N ASN A 167 6.51 30.60 6.29
CA ASN A 167 5.53 29.81 7.01
C ASN A 167 5.03 28.59 6.19
N GLN A 168 5.88 27.59 5.92
CA GLN A 168 5.44 26.27 5.42
C GLN A 168 6.16 25.15 6.19
N LYS A 169 5.48 24.64 7.22
CA LYS A 169 5.93 23.50 8.02
C LYS A 169 5.47 22.17 7.38
N GLY A 170 6.37 21.19 7.37
CA GLY A 170 6.21 20.18 8.44
C GLY A 170 6.26 18.69 8.12
N LYS A 171 6.65 18.21 6.93
CA LYS A 171 6.81 16.74 6.75
C LYS A 171 8.02 16.29 5.92
N ASP A 172 8.31 16.97 4.82
CA ASP A 172 9.43 16.56 3.97
C ASP A 172 10.78 17.03 4.53
N GLU A 173 10.88 18.25 5.09
CA GLU A 173 12.12 18.75 5.71
C GLU A 173 12.64 17.87 6.87
N ASP A 174 11.74 17.22 7.61
CA ASP A 174 12.11 16.34 8.73
C ASP A 174 12.63 14.96 8.29
N LYS A 175 12.19 14.45 7.13
CA LYS A 175 12.77 13.23 6.52
C LYS A 175 14.20 13.48 6.07
N PHE A 176 14.44 14.68 5.53
CA PHE A 176 15.73 15.07 4.99
C PHE A 176 16.81 15.36 6.05
N LEU A 177 16.43 15.71 7.27
CA LEU A 177 17.35 15.91 8.40
C LEU A 177 17.93 14.60 8.98
N LYS A 178 17.40 13.43 8.58
CA LYS A 178 17.66 12.11 9.20
C LYS A 178 18.41 11.11 8.31
N GLY A 179 18.80 11.47 7.09
CA GLY A 179 19.33 10.49 6.13
C GLY A 179 20.71 9.93 6.48
N VAL A 180 20.89 8.62 6.62
CA VAL A 180 22.16 8.01 7.05
C VAL A 180 23.14 7.91 5.87
N ARG A 181 24.37 8.41 6.04
CA ARG A 181 25.40 8.34 4.98
C ARG A 181 26.18 7.02 4.98
N ILE A 182 26.24 6.38 3.81
CA ILE A 182 27.02 5.14 3.63
C ILE A 182 27.89 5.20 2.38
N CYS A 183 28.93 4.37 2.36
CA CYS A 183 29.79 4.22 1.19
C CYS A 183 29.12 3.36 0.12
N ARG A 184 29.59 3.49 -1.11
CA ARG A 184 29.12 2.71 -2.25
C ARG A 184 29.24 1.19 -2.07
N ASP A 185 30.22 0.70 -1.30
CA ASP A 185 30.30 -0.74 -1.01
C ASP A 185 29.18 -1.17 -0.06
N CYS A 186 28.95 -0.41 1.01
CA CYS A 186 27.86 -0.66 1.96
C CYS A 186 26.47 -0.48 1.33
N ARG A 187 26.33 0.35 0.29
CA ARG A 187 25.11 0.42 -0.53
C ARG A 187 24.73 -0.94 -1.10
N LYS A 188 25.70 -1.77 -1.54
CA LYS A 188 25.40 -3.11 -2.07
C LYS A 188 24.81 -4.02 -1.00
N VAL A 189 25.31 -3.90 0.23
CA VAL A 189 24.81 -4.64 1.39
C VAL A 189 23.37 -4.20 1.72
N LEU A 190 23.13 -2.89 1.76
CA LEU A 190 21.81 -2.29 1.95
C LEU A 190 20.79 -2.80 0.91
N MET A 191 21.15 -2.75 -0.37
CA MET A 191 20.26 -3.18 -1.46
C MET A 191 20.02 -4.69 -1.45
N LYS A 192 21.03 -5.50 -1.12
CA LYS A 192 20.88 -6.95 -0.95
C LYS A 192 19.92 -7.28 0.20
N ARG A 193 20.04 -6.58 1.33
CA ARG A 193 19.12 -6.73 2.47
C ARG A 193 17.69 -6.43 2.06
N GLN A 194 17.47 -5.28 1.41
CA GLN A 194 16.15 -4.87 0.92
C GLN A 194 15.56 -5.89 -0.06
N TYR A 195 16.37 -6.40 -0.99
CA TYR A 195 15.93 -7.45 -1.92
C TYR A 195 15.47 -8.72 -1.19
N ILE A 196 16.26 -9.21 -0.21
CA ILE A 196 15.89 -10.39 0.57
C ILE A 196 14.56 -10.16 1.29
N GLU A 197 14.40 -9.02 1.95
CA GLU A 197 13.16 -8.64 2.65
C GLU A 197 11.95 -8.57 1.69
N GLU A 198 12.13 -7.97 0.51
CA GLU A 198 11.10 -7.88 -0.52
C GLU A 198 10.73 -9.26 -1.09
N THR A 199 11.71 -10.17 -1.27
CA THR A 199 11.44 -11.54 -1.77
C THR A 199 10.72 -12.43 -0.78
N GLN A 200 10.91 -12.20 0.53
CA GLN A 200 10.21 -12.94 1.58
C GLN A 200 8.78 -12.45 1.77
N ARG A 201 8.47 -11.22 1.33
CA ARG A 201 7.15 -10.63 1.47
C ARG A 201 6.20 -11.18 0.41
N VAL A 202 5.22 -11.97 0.84
CA VAL A 202 4.13 -12.40 -0.05
C VAL A 202 3.30 -11.18 -0.47
N PRO A 203 3.23 -10.86 -1.78
CA PRO A 203 2.50 -9.69 -2.24
C PRO A 203 0.99 -9.88 -2.03
N LEU A 204 0.26 -8.77 -1.86
CA LEU A 204 -1.18 -8.83 -1.59
C LEU A 204 -1.95 -9.57 -2.68
N PHE A 205 -1.60 -9.38 -3.95
CA PHE A 205 -2.29 -10.06 -5.05
C PHE A 205 -2.14 -11.59 -4.99
N ALA A 206 -1.00 -12.10 -4.50
CA ALA A 206 -0.78 -13.54 -4.36
C ALA A 206 -1.67 -14.13 -3.24
N ARG A 207 -1.77 -13.44 -2.09
CA ARG A 207 -2.69 -13.85 -1.02
C ARG A 207 -4.16 -13.83 -1.44
N LEU A 208 -4.56 -12.82 -2.22
CA LEU A 208 -5.92 -12.77 -2.77
C LEU A 208 -6.15 -13.88 -3.79
N TYR A 209 -5.14 -14.23 -4.59
CA TYR A 209 -5.23 -15.34 -5.53
C TYR A 209 -5.33 -16.70 -4.82
N GLU A 210 -4.59 -16.93 -3.73
CA GLU A 210 -4.75 -18.13 -2.89
C GLU A 210 -6.19 -18.23 -2.34
N ALA A 211 -6.76 -17.13 -1.84
CA ALA A 211 -8.15 -17.10 -1.39
C ALA A 211 -9.14 -17.37 -2.54
N LEU A 212 -8.89 -16.83 -3.74
CA LEU A 212 -9.69 -17.07 -4.92
C LEU A 212 -9.71 -18.57 -5.29
N ILE A 213 -8.55 -19.23 -5.26
CA ILE A 213 -8.43 -20.66 -5.55
C ILE A 213 -9.13 -21.52 -4.48
N SER A 214 -8.96 -21.18 -3.19
CA SER A 214 -9.68 -21.88 -2.12
C SER A 214 -11.20 -21.79 -2.27
N LEU A 215 -11.71 -20.65 -2.76
CA LEU A 215 -13.13 -20.47 -3.02
C LEU A 215 -13.59 -21.19 -4.29
N GLU A 216 -12.73 -21.28 -5.33
CA GLU A 216 -12.95 -22.13 -6.52
C GLU A 216 -13.19 -23.58 -6.09
N GLU A 217 -12.33 -24.11 -5.22
CA GLU A 217 -12.45 -25.47 -4.68
C GLU A 217 -13.74 -25.69 -3.87
N GLU A 218 -14.16 -24.72 -3.03
CA GLU A 218 -15.41 -24.80 -2.27
C GLU A 218 -16.65 -24.78 -3.18
N ILE A 219 -16.62 -23.94 -4.22
CA ILE A 219 -17.68 -23.88 -5.23
C ILE A 219 -17.75 -25.22 -5.97
N GLU A 220 -16.62 -25.73 -6.47
CA GLU A 220 -16.60 -27.01 -7.20
C GLU A 220 -17.07 -28.19 -6.33
N ALA A 221 -16.74 -28.20 -5.03
CA ALA A 221 -17.20 -29.22 -4.10
C ALA A 221 -18.71 -29.16 -3.81
N SER A 222 -19.33 -27.97 -3.89
CA SER A 222 -20.77 -27.78 -3.63
C SER A 222 -21.65 -27.91 -4.88
N LEU A 223 -21.07 -27.87 -6.09
CA LEU A 223 -21.81 -28.00 -7.35
C LEU A 223 -22.60 -29.33 -7.50
N PRO A 224 -22.06 -30.52 -7.16
CA PRO A 224 -22.80 -31.77 -7.33
C PRO A 224 -24.09 -31.81 -6.49
N ALA A 225 -24.00 -31.42 -5.21
CA ALA A 225 -25.17 -31.33 -4.33
C ALA A 225 -26.21 -30.35 -4.88
N PHE A 226 -25.78 -29.23 -5.46
CA PHE A 226 -26.70 -28.30 -6.10
C PHE A 226 -27.37 -28.87 -7.36
N GLN A 227 -26.64 -29.63 -8.18
CA GLN A 227 -27.21 -30.27 -9.39
C GLN A 227 -28.26 -31.33 -9.03
N GLU A 228 -28.04 -32.11 -7.96
CA GLU A 228 -29.04 -33.04 -7.44
C GLU A 228 -30.31 -32.30 -6.99
N LEU A 229 -30.14 -31.20 -6.23
CA LEU A 229 -31.25 -30.34 -5.81
C LEU A 229 -32.02 -29.71 -6.99
N LEU A 230 -31.33 -29.34 -8.08
CA LEU A 230 -31.99 -28.85 -9.31
C LEU A 230 -32.90 -29.92 -9.92
N LEU A 231 -32.41 -31.17 -10.02
CA LEU A 231 -33.14 -32.28 -10.59
C LEU A 231 -34.35 -32.69 -9.73
N GLU A 232 -34.23 -32.57 -8.41
CA GLU A 232 -35.36 -32.75 -7.48
C GLU A 232 -36.41 -31.65 -7.64
N TYR A 233 -35.98 -30.40 -7.78
CA TYR A 233 -36.88 -29.26 -7.99
C TYR A 233 -37.65 -29.34 -9.32
N GLU A 234 -37.03 -29.85 -10.38
CA GLU A 234 -37.72 -30.09 -11.66
C GLU A 234 -38.79 -31.20 -11.56
N LYS A 235 -38.62 -32.15 -10.64
CA LYS A 235 -39.54 -33.28 -10.42
C LYS A 235 -40.61 -32.98 -9.38
N ALA A 236 -40.35 -32.09 -8.43
CA ALA A 236 -41.26 -31.76 -7.35
C ALA A 236 -42.36 -30.78 -7.81
N GLU A 237 -43.63 -31.15 -7.63
CA GLU A 237 -44.72 -30.18 -7.64
C GLU A 237 -44.52 -29.17 -6.50
N ALA A 238 -44.91 -27.91 -6.74
CA ALA A 238 -44.49 -26.67 -6.06
C ALA A 238 -44.58 -26.58 -4.51
N ASN A 239 -45.01 -27.63 -3.81
CA ASN A 239 -45.32 -27.62 -2.37
C ASN A 239 -44.40 -28.49 -1.49
N THR A 240 -43.28 -29.00 -2.01
CA THR A 240 -42.34 -29.87 -1.24
C THR A 240 -40.88 -29.41 -1.27
N ILE A 241 -40.64 -28.10 -1.37
CA ILE A 241 -39.27 -27.57 -1.43
C ILE A 241 -38.63 -27.64 -0.04
N ASP A 242 -37.55 -28.42 0.08
CA ASP A 242 -36.77 -28.55 1.31
C ASP A 242 -36.10 -27.21 1.70
N PRO A 243 -36.26 -26.71 2.94
CA PRO A 243 -35.53 -25.55 3.45
C PRO A 243 -34.00 -25.70 3.37
N GLU A 244 -33.46 -26.91 3.47
CA GLU A 244 -32.01 -27.16 3.35
C GLU A 244 -31.51 -26.87 1.92
N ALA A 245 -32.28 -27.26 0.91
CA ALA A 245 -31.98 -26.98 -0.50
C ALA A 245 -31.91 -25.48 -0.80
N THR A 246 -32.83 -24.71 -0.20
CA THR A 246 -32.88 -23.25 -0.35
C THR A 246 -31.69 -22.57 0.33
N ALA A 247 -31.27 -23.06 1.50
CA ALA A 247 -30.09 -22.57 2.20
C ALA A 247 -28.79 -22.86 1.43
N ASN A 248 -28.65 -24.08 0.89
CA ASN A 248 -27.49 -24.47 0.08
C ASN A 248 -27.39 -23.66 -1.22
N ARG A 249 -28.52 -23.40 -1.90
CA ARG A 249 -28.55 -22.51 -3.07
C ARG A 249 -28.11 -21.09 -2.72
N LYS A 250 -28.57 -20.55 -1.59
CA LYS A 250 -28.19 -19.21 -1.14
C LYS A 250 -26.69 -19.12 -0.88
N ARG A 251 -26.13 -20.08 -0.14
CA ARG A 251 -24.68 -20.15 0.14
C ARG A 251 -23.86 -20.22 -1.14
N LEU A 252 -24.27 -21.04 -2.11
CA LEU A 252 -23.57 -21.16 -3.39
C LEU A 252 -23.57 -19.83 -4.19
N ILE A 253 -24.69 -19.11 -4.22
CA ILE A 253 -24.77 -17.79 -4.86
C ILE A 253 -23.87 -16.77 -4.15
N GLU A 254 -23.83 -16.79 -2.83
CA GLU A 254 -22.94 -15.94 -2.03
C GLU A 254 -21.46 -16.25 -2.33
N SER A 255 -21.07 -17.53 -2.38
CA SER A 255 -19.72 -17.94 -2.78
C SER A 255 -19.35 -17.47 -4.19
N PHE A 256 -20.26 -17.54 -5.16
CA PHE A 256 -20.03 -16.99 -6.51
C PHE A 256 -19.84 -15.46 -6.50
N ALA A 257 -20.61 -14.74 -5.69
CA ALA A 257 -20.49 -13.29 -5.55
C ALA A 257 -19.15 -12.89 -4.88
N GLU A 258 -18.73 -13.62 -3.86
CA GLU A 258 -17.42 -13.44 -3.22
C GLU A 258 -16.27 -13.72 -4.19
N TYR A 259 -16.40 -14.75 -5.03
CA TYR A 259 -15.41 -15.11 -6.05
C TYR A 259 -15.25 -13.99 -7.10
N ASP A 260 -16.36 -13.45 -7.62
CA ASP A 260 -16.34 -12.31 -8.55
C ASP A 260 -15.72 -11.06 -7.89
N ALA A 261 -16.07 -10.78 -6.63
CA ALA A 261 -15.52 -9.65 -5.88
C ALA A 261 -14.00 -9.78 -5.67
N LEU A 262 -13.51 -10.97 -5.34
CA LEU A 262 -12.07 -11.23 -5.21
C LEU A 262 -11.35 -11.06 -6.55
N ALA A 263 -11.89 -11.60 -7.64
CA ALA A 263 -11.30 -11.45 -8.97
C ALA A 263 -11.19 -9.97 -9.39
N LYS A 264 -12.27 -9.19 -9.23
CA LYS A 264 -12.29 -7.75 -9.50
C LYS A 264 -11.32 -6.98 -8.61
N ARG A 265 -11.20 -7.38 -7.34
CA ARG A 265 -10.23 -6.79 -6.42
C ARG A 265 -8.79 -7.04 -6.87
N ILE A 266 -8.47 -8.26 -7.32
CA ILE A 266 -7.13 -8.59 -7.87
C ILE A 266 -6.82 -7.71 -9.09
N GLY A 267 -7.79 -7.54 -10.00
CA GLY A 267 -7.63 -6.72 -11.20
C GLY A 267 -7.53 -5.21 -10.96
N SER A 268 -8.03 -4.71 -9.82
CA SER A 268 -7.95 -3.29 -9.47
C SER A 268 -6.70 -2.91 -8.65
N LEU A 269 -5.87 -3.89 -8.28
CA LEU A 269 -4.62 -3.62 -7.55
C LEU A 269 -3.61 -2.86 -8.42
N PRO A 270 -2.81 -1.95 -7.83
CA PRO A 270 -1.76 -1.27 -8.55
C PRO A 270 -0.68 -2.26 -9.00
N THR A 271 -0.22 -2.11 -10.25
CA THR A 271 0.79 -2.96 -10.86
C THR A 271 2.14 -2.21 -10.93
N PRO A 272 3.21 -2.75 -10.33
CA PRO A 272 4.56 -2.21 -10.51
C PRO A 272 4.92 -2.21 -11.99
N GLY A 273 5.26 -1.03 -12.53
CA GLY A 273 5.55 -0.84 -13.96
C GLY A 273 4.35 -0.50 -14.84
N GLY A 274 3.13 -0.40 -14.27
CA GLY A 274 1.93 0.06 -14.97
C GLY A 274 1.36 -0.94 -15.99
N LYS A 275 0.52 -0.43 -16.90
CA LYS A 275 -0.14 -1.22 -17.96
C LYS A 275 0.89 -1.93 -18.84
N GLY A 276 0.68 -3.20 -19.13
CA GLY A 276 1.58 -4.04 -19.94
C GLY A 276 2.76 -4.64 -19.16
N SER A 277 2.91 -4.32 -17.88
CA SER A 277 3.89 -4.99 -17.00
C SER A 277 3.60 -6.50 -16.88
N SER A 278 4.57 -7.27 -16.39
CA SER A 278 4.36 -8.70 -16.12
C SER A 278 3.23 -8.92 -15.10
N GLN A 279 3.16 -8.09 -14.07
CA GLN A 279 2.10 -8.19 -13.05
C GLN A 279 0.73 -7.80 -13.59
N ASP A 280 0.64 -6.79 -14.45
CA ASP A 280 -0.61 -6.39 -15.12
C ASP A 280 -1.16 -7.49 -16.03
N ARG A 281 -0.29 -8.15 -16.80
CA ARG A 281 -0.66 -9.32 -17.61
C ARG A 281 -1.15 -10.49 -16.75
N LEU A 282 -0.49 -10.74 -15.62
CA LEU A 282 -0.90 -11.80 -14.69
C LEU A 282 -2.28 -11.51 -14.07
N GLN A 283 -2.50 -10.30 -13.55
CA GLN A 283 -3.78 -9.92 -12.96
C GLN A 283 -4.92 -9.97 -13.98
N SER A 284 -4.67 -9.50 -15.21
CA SER A 284 -5.64 -9.59 -16.32
C SER A 284 -5.99 -11.04 -16.67
N ALA A 285 -4.99 -11.94 -16.68
CA ALA A 285 -5.22 -13.37 -16.92
C ALA A 285 -6.05 -14.02 -15.82
N ILE A 286 -5.80 -13.66 -14.54
CA ILE A 286 -6.60 -14.14 -13.40
C ILE A 286 -8.06 -13.70 -13.54
N VAL A 287 -8.31 -12.41 -13.83
CA VAL A 287 -9.66 -11.88 -14.05
C VAL A 287 -10.36 -12.59 -15.20
N SER A 288 -9.66 -12.79 -16.32
CA SER A 288 -10.22 -13.49 -17.48
C SER A 288 -10.60 -14.94 -17.16
N ARG A 289 -9.73 -15.69 -16.47
CA ARG A 289 -10.04 -17.07 -16.01
C ARG A 289 -11.24 -17.06 -15.06
N ALA A 290 -11.29 -16.13 -14.12
CA ALA A 290 -12.40 -16.01 -13.18
C ALA A 290 -13.73 -15.77 -13.90
N SER A 291 -13.78 -14.87 -14.88
CA SER A 291 -14.97 -14.64 -15.71
C SER A 291 -15.39 -15.89 -16.48
N MET A 292 -14.44 -16.65 -17.04
CA MET A 292 -14.75 -17.92 -17.71
C MET A 292 -15.34 -18.97 -16.75
N PHE A 293 -14.77 -19.08 -15.54
CA PHE A 293 -15.27 -19.98 -14.50
C PHE A 293 -16.70 -19.62 -14.07
N LEU A 294 -16.97 -18.33 -13.84
CA LEU A 294 -18.31 -17.84 -13.51
C LEU A 294 -19.30 -18.12 -14.62
N HIS A 295 -18.95 -17.84 -15.88
CA HIS A 295 -19.83 -18.11 -17.02
C HIS A 295 -20.14 -19.60 -17.14
N LYS A 296 -19.16 -20.48 -16.93
CA LYS A 296 -19.37 -21.94 -16.99
C LYS A 296 -20.32 -22.43 -15.90
N ASN A 297 -20.19 -21.93 -14.67
CA ASN A 297 -20.86 -22.51 -13.50
C ASN A 297 -22.08 -21.72 -12.99
N MET A 298 -22.31 -20.47 -13.43
CA MET A 298 -23.51 -19.69 -13.07
C MET A 298 -24.69 -19.84 -14.04
N ILE A 299 -24.47 -20.27 -15.29
CA ILE A 299 -25.57 -20.48 -16.25
C ILE A 299 -26.64 -21.46 -15.73
N PRO A 300 -26.29 -22.56 -15.03
CA PRO A 300 -27.26 -23.47 -14.40
C PRO A 300 -28.12 -22.83 -13.29
N LEU A 301 -27.71 -21.69 -12.71
CA LEU A 301 -28.43 -21.04 -11.60
C LEU A 301 -29.56 -20.10 -12.05
N ARG A 302 -29.49 -19.61 -13.30
CA ARG A 302 -30.45 -18.62 -13.86
C ARG A 302 -31.71 -19.25 -14.47
N SER A 303 -31.74 -20.57 -14.70
CA SER A 303 -32.89 -21.28 -15.27
C SER A 303 -34.01 -21.59 -14.27
N LEU A 304 -33.76 -21.43 -12.96
CA LEU A 304 -34.78 -21.68 -11.94
C LEU A 304 -35.62 -20.43 -11.65
N LYS A 305 -36.88 -20.47 -12.10
CA LYS A 305 -37.93 -19.51 -11.75
C LYS A 305 -37.97 -19.30 -10.22
N PRO A 306 -38.06 -18.05 -9.72
CA PRO A 306 -38.30 -17.83 -8.30
C PRO A 306 -39.65 -18.45 -7.91
N PRO A 307 -39.80 -18.98 -6.69
CA PRO A 307 -41.06 -19.55 -6.23
C PRO A 307 -42.14 -18.46 -6.23
N LYS A 308 -43.25 -18.74 -6.92
CA LYS A 308 -44.44 -17.88 -6.94
C LYS A 308 -44.97 -17.76 -5.51
N ARG A 309 -44.94 -16.54 -4.94
CA ARG A 309 -45.68 -16.25 -3.71
C ARG A 309 -47.17 -16.44 -4.00
N ALA A 310 -47.85 -17.23 -3.17
CA ALA A 310 -49.28 -17.47 -3.26
C ALA A 310 -50.04 -16.16 -3.02
N ALA A 311 -50.85 -15.75 -4.00
CA ALA A 311 -51.75 -14.61 -3.90
C ALA A 311 -52.97 -14.98 -3.03
N THR A 312 -53.29 -14.16 -2.05
CA THR A 312 -54.58 -14.14 -1.35
C THR A 312 -55.54 -13.19 -2.07
N PRO A 313 -56.86 -13.49 -2.13
CA PRO A 313 -57.81 -12.68 -2.88
C PRO A 313 -58.26 -11.43 -2.11
N ASP A 314 -58.59 -10.44 -2.94
CA ASP A 314 -58.91 -9.02 -2.75
C ASP A 314 -60.11 -8.72 -1.82
N PRO A 315 -60.34 -7.45 -1.38
CA PRO A 315 -61.29 -6.66 -2.18
C PRO A 315 -61.02 -5.15 -2.28
N ALA A 316 -61.06 -4.67 -3.53
CA ALA A 316 -61.79 -3.49 -4.02
C ALA A 316 -61.34 -2.09 -3.55
N GLN A 317 -60.87 -1.27 -4.50
CA GLN A 317 -61.65 -0.19 -5.13
C GLN A 317 -60.79 0.70 -6.05
N LEU A 318 -61.17 0.72 -7.33
CA LEU A 318 -61.23 1.88 -8.23
C LEU A 318 -60.05 2.86 -8.25
N LYS A 319 -59.21 2.76 -9.30
CA LYS A 319 -58.77 3.91 -10.10
C LYS A 319 -58.30 3.45 -11.49
N GLU A 320 -58.96 3.99 -12.50
CA GLU A 320 -58.66 3.81 -13.91
C GLU A 320 -57.23 4.28 -14.26
N GLY A 321 -56.54 3.51 -15.11
CA GLY A 321 -55.62 4.07 -16.10
C GLY A 321 -54.11 4.00 -15.84
N LEU A 322 -53.60 3.11 -14.98
CA LEU A 322 -52.18 2.71 -15.01
C LEU A 322 -52.05 1.18 -15.06
N PRO A 323 -51.09 0.62 -15.81
CA PRO A 323 -50.79 -0.81 -15.72
C PRO A 323 -50.46 -1.15 -14.27
N ASP A 324 -51.12 -2.18 -13.75
CA ASP A 324 -50.87 -2.75 -12.42
C ASP A 324 -49.35 -2.93 -12.19
N PRO A 325 -48.75 -2.33 -11.14
CA PRO A 325 -47.32 -2.42 -10.88
C PRO A 325 -46.81 -3.85 -10.66
N ASP A 326 -47.72 -4.80 -10.37
CA ASP A 326 -47.40 -6.22 -10.23
C ASP A 326 -47.68 -7.03 -11.52
N SER A 327 -48.09 -6.38 -12.62
CA SER A 327 -48.24 -7.02 -13.92
C SER A 327 -46.87 -7.39 -14.51
N GLN A 328 -46.78 -8.59 -15.09
CA GLN A 328 -45.56 -9.11 -15.71
C GLN A 328 -45.02 -8.18 -16.83
N VAL A 329 -45.90 -7.37 -17.42
CA VAL A 329 -45.54 -6.32 -18.39
C VAL A 329 -44.84 -5.14 -17.70
N ALA A 330 -45.30 -4.69 -16.53
CA ALA A 330 -44.67 -3.60 -15.78
C ALA A 330 -43.27 -3.96 -15.28
N MET A 331 -43.07 -5.21 -14.80
CA MET A 331 -41.75 -5.71 -14.41
C MET A 331 -40.75 -5.77 -15.57
N ASN A 332 -41.22 -6.01 -16.80
CA ASN A 332 -40.37 -6.04 -18.00
C ASN A 332 -40.14 -4.63 -18.58
N LEU A 333 -41.10 -3.73 -18.41
CA LEU A 333 -41.04 -2.35 -18.90
C LEU A 333 -40.09 -1.49 -18.05
N GLN A 334 -40.03 -1.75 -16.75
CA GLN A 334 -39.24 -0.93 -15.82
C GLN A 334 -37.73 -0.93 -16.11
N PRO A 335 -37.07 -2.08 -16.38
CA PRO A 335 -35.69 -2.09 -16.84
C PRO A 335 -35.45 -1.31 -18.14
N LEU A 336 -36.41 -1.32 -19.08
CA LEU A 336 -36.29 -0.59 -20.34
C LEU A 336 -36.41 0.92 -20.14
N LEU A 337 -37.28 1.38 -19.25
CA LEU A 337 -37.39 2.80 -18.87
C LEU A 337 -36.13 3.30 -18.16
N GLU A 338 -35.52 2.47 -17.31
CA GLU A 338 -34.23 2.79 -16.67
C GLU A 338 -33.08 2.86 -17.69
N GLN A 339 -33.07 1.96 -18.68
CA GLN A 339 -32.11 1.99 -19.79
C GLN A 339 -32.29 3.23 -20.67
N GLU A 340 -33.52 3.63 -20.97
CA GLU A 340 -33.82 4.86 -21.70
C GLU A 340 -33.22 6.09 -21.01
N ALA A 341 -33.51 6.25 -19.70
CA ALA A 341 -33.00 7.37 -18.91
C ALA A 341 -31.46 7.41 -18.84
N MET A 342 -30.82 6.23 -18.78
CA MET A 342 -29.36 6.13 -18.77
C MET A 342 -28.74 6.55 -20.10
N VAL A 343 -29.31 6.10 -21.23
CA VAL A 343 -28.84 6.46 -22.58
C VAL A 343 -29.04 7.95 -22.85
N GLU A 344 -30.14 8.55 -22.38
CA GLU A 344 -30.32 10.01 -22.44
C GLU A 344 -29.23 10.77 -21.68
N GLY A 345 -28.83 10.28 -20.50
CA GLY A 345 -27.71 10.83 -19.73
C GLY A 345 -26.38 10.77 -20.49
N PHE A 346 -26.07 9.63 -21.12
CA PHE A 346 -24.86 9.47 -21.93
C PHE A 346 -24.86 10.34 -23.19
N ILE A 347 -26.03 10.58 -23.80
CA ILE A 347 -26.15 11.51 -24.92
C ILE A 347 -25.81 12.93 -24.47
N GLN A 348 -26.32 13.38 -23.32
CA GLN A 348 -26.03 14.71 -22.78
C GLN A 348 -24.54 14.87 -22.43
N GLU A 349 -23.91 13.84 -21.88
CA GLU A 349 -22.47 13.84 -21.57
C GLU A 349 -21.62 13.85 -22.84
N ALA A 350 -21.94 13.00 -23.83
CA ALA A 350 -21.25 12.95 -25.11
C ALA A 350 -21.40 14.27 -25.90
N GLN A 351 -22.55 14.95 -25.79
CA GLN A 351 -22.75 16.30 -26.34
C GLN A 351 -21.86 17.35 -25.66
N LYS A 352 -21.76 17.34 -24.31
CA LYS A 352 -20.86 18.23 -23.56
C LYS A 352 -19.39 18.01 -23.97
N LEU A 353 -19.01 16.77 -24.24
CA LEU A 353 -17.66 16.38 -24.66
C LEU A 353 -17.43 16.48 -26.18
N ARG A 354 -18.41 16.97 -26.96
CA ARG A 354 -18.34 17.13 -28.43
C ARG A 354 -17.98 15.84 -29.19
N LYS A 355 -18.39 14.68 -28.66
CA LYS A 355 -18.19 13.37 -29.31
C LYS A 355 -19.38 13.05 -30.22
N PHE A 356 -19.41 13.65 -31.41
CA PHE A 356 -20.59 13.60 -32.30
C PHE A 356 -20.91 12.22 -32.88
N GLU A 357 -19.90 11.36 -33.11
CA GLU A 357 -20.11 9.97 -33.53
C GLU A 357 -20.78 9.14 -32.44
N ASP A 358 -20.34 9.31 -31.18
CA ASP A 358 -20.96 8.64 -30.02
C ASP A 358 -22.42 9.10 -29.85
N VAL A 359 -22.70 10.40 -30.00
CA VAL A 359 -24.06 10.95 -29.96
C VAL A 359 -24.95 10.33 -31.03
N LYS A 360 -24.43 10.11 -32.24
CA LYS A 360 -25.20 9.50 -33.34
C LYS A 360 -25.54 8.04 -33.03
N THR A 361 -24.58 7.27 -32.54
CA THR A 361 -24.77 5.87 -32.15
C THR A 361 -25.74 5.73 -30.97
N LEU A 362 -25.58 6.55 -29.94
CA LEU A 362 -26.46 6.54 -28.77
C LEU A 362 -27.90 6.95 -29.10
N LYS A 363 -28.11 7.89 -30.04
CA LYS A 363 -29.44 8.24 -30.53
C LYS A 363 -30.13 7.11 -31.29
N ALA A 364 -29.37 6.30 -32.05
CA ALA A 364 -29.90 5.12 -32.72
C ALA A 364 -30.36 4.07 -31.69
N ASN A 365 -29.51 3.81 -30.69
CA ASN A 365 -29.83 2.88 -29.60
C ASN A 365 -31.04 3.35 -28.77
N LEU A 366 -31.15 4.66 -28.49
CA LEU A 366 -32.32 5.24 -27.80
C LEU A 366 -33.62 5.00 -28.59
N ASN A 367 -33.58 5.10 -29.92
CA ASN A 367 -34.74 4.84 -30.76
C ASN A 367 -35.16 3.37 -30.75
N GLU A 368 -34.20 2.44 -30.70
CA GLU A 368 -34.48 1.00 -30.58
C GLU A 368 -35.18 0.69 -29.24
N ILE A 369 -34.64 1.21 -28.12
CA ILE A 369 -35.24 1.04 -26.79
C ILE A 369 -36.67 1.61 -26.75
N ARG A 370 -36.89 2.79 -27.35
CA ARG A 370 -38.23 3.40 -27.43
C ARG A 370 -39.22 2.58 -28.25
N GLN A 371 -38.77 1.93 -29.32
CA GLN A 371 -39.60 1.03 -30.12
C GLN A 371 -39.98 -0.22 -29.34
N GLU A 372 -39.07 -0.75 -28.54
CA GLU A 372 -39.33 -1.91 -27.68
C GLU A 372 -40.30 -1.60 -26.54
N ILE A 373 -40.16 -0.43 -25.90
CA ILE A 373 -41.11 0.11 -24.91
C ILE A 373 -42.50 0.30 -25.53
N ALA A 374 -42.58 0.84 -26.75
CA ALA A 374 -43.83 1.00 -27.48
C ALA A 374 -44.47 -0.35 -27.84
N ALA A 375 -43.67 -1.35 -28.22
CA ALA A 375 -44.17 -2.69 -28.52
C ALA A 375 -44.68 -3.43 -27.26
N MET A 376 -44.06 -3.21 -26.11
CA MET A 376 -44.47 -3.79 -24.82
C MET A 376 -45.65 -3.10 -24.16
N SER A 377 -45.99 -1.86 -24.56
CA SER A 377 -47.12 -1.11 -23.99
C SER A 377 -48.43 -1.28 -24.76
N VAL A 378 -48.39 -1.88 -25.95
CA VAL A 378 -49.56 -2.12 -26.83
C VAL A 378 -50.08 -3.57 -26.75
N ASN A 379 -49.29 -4.49 -26.19
CA ASN A 379 -49.69 -5.85 -25.79
C ASN A 379 -50.03 -5.90 -24.29
#